data_AF-D6RJJ5-F1
#
_entry.id   AF-D6RJJ5-F1
#
_cell.length_a   1.000
_cell.length_b   1.000
_cell.length_c   1.000
_cell.angle_alpha   90.00
_cell.angle_beta   90.00
_cell.angle_gamma   90.00
#
_symmetry.space_group_name_H-M   'P 1'
#
loop_
_entity.id
_entity.type
_entity.pdbx_description
1 polymer ?
#
loop_
_entity_poly.entity_id
_entity_poly.type
_entity_poly.pdbx_seq_one_letter_code
_entity_poly.pdbx_strand_id
1 'polypeptide(L)'
;MPMMWLFLTTACLIPGTLSAGGFLDFENKVNPEVWMNASEIIMYNGYPSEEYDVTTADGYILAINRIPHGRAQTGQTASMKWPNMTSQG
;
A
#
# COMPACT_ATOMS: atom_id res chain seq x y z
N MET A 1 -11.19 28.80 -54.35
CA MET A 1 -10.64 28.73 -52.98
C MET A 1 -11.69 28.39 -51.90
N PRO A 2 -12.47 27.28 -51.97
CA PRO A 2 -13.30 26.83 -50.82
C PRO A 2 -12.86 25.49 -50.21
N MET A 3 -11.91 24.78 -50.83
CA MET A 3 -11.58 23.39 -50.47
C MET A 3 -10.69 23.26 -49.22
N MET A 4 -10.04 24.34 -48.79
CA MET A 4 -9.08 24.30 -47.68
C MET A 4 -9.73 24.44 -46.30
N TRP A 5 -11.01 24.82 -46.27
CA TRP A 5 -11.73 25.07 -45.01
C TRP A 5 -12.53 23.87 -44.51
N LEU A 6 -12.89 22.93 -45.39
CA LEU A 6 -13.56 21.67 -45.03
C LEU A 6 -12.68 20.74 -44.16
N PHE A 7 -11.36 20.85 -44.29
CA PHE A 7 -10.43 20.07 -43.48
C PHE A 7 -10.29 20.59 -42.04
N LEU A 8 -10.47 21.90 -41.81
CA LEU A 8 -10.33 22.48 -40.47
C LEU A 8 -11.52 22.17 -39.56
N THR A 9 -12.73 22.05 -40.09
CA THR A 9 -13.92 21.76 -39.26
C THR A 9 -14.01 20.29 -38.85
N THR A 10 -13.48 19.38 -39.69
CA THR A 10 -13.52 17.93 -39.44
C THR A 10 -12.56 17.52 -38.32
N ALA A 11 -11.45 18.25 -38.14
CA ALA A 11 -10.53 18.02 -37.03
C ALA A 11 -11.06 18.53 -35.67
N CYS A 12 -12.03 19.45 -35.67
CA CYS A 12 -12.56 20.07 -34.44
C CYS A 12 -13.77 19.37 -33.82
N LEU A 13 -14.26 18.26 -34.39
CA LEU A 13 -15.31 17.43 -33.78
C LEU A 13 -14.81 16.12 -33.17
N ILE A 14 -13.51 15.99 -32.93
CA ILE A 14 -13.00 15.00 -31.98
C ILE A 14 -11.87 15.57 -31.10
N PRO A 15 -12.11 16.60 -30.26
CA PRO A 15 -11.29 16.81 -29.08
C PRO A 15 -11.77 15.85 -27.98
N GLY A 16 -10.97 14.83 -27.72
CA GLY A 16 -11.02 14.09 -26.46
C GLY A 16 -12.02 12.93 -26.43
N THR A 17 -11.71 11.85 -27.15
CA THR A 17 -11.80 10.55 -26.47
C THR A 17 -10.73 10.61 -25.37
N LEU A 18 -11.13 11.21 -24.25
CA LEU A 18 -10.44 11.13 -22.98
C LEU A 18 -9.92 9.70 -22.87
N SER A 19 -8.61 9.56 -22.68
CA SER A 19 -8.02 8.33 -22.20
C SER A 19 -9.00 7.69 -21.23
N ALA A 20 -9.66 6.61 -21.65
CA ALA A 20 -10.50 5.83 -20.77
C ALA A 20 -9.64 5.10 -19.71
N GLY A 21 -8.35 5.44 -19.58
CA GLY A 21 -7.60 5.17 -18.36
C GLY A 21 -8.06 6.00 -17.16
N GLY A 22 -8.86 7.06 -17.36
CA GLY A 22 -9.29 7.95 -16.27
C GLY A 22 -10.69 7.72 -15.68
N PHE A 23 -11.54 6.86 -16.28
CA PHE A 23 -12.93 6.69 -15.83
C PHE A 23 -13.22 5.38 -15.09
N LEU A 24 -12.30 4.40 -15.16
CA LEU A 24 -12.40 3.16 -14.38
C LEU A 24 -11.39 3.10 -13.22
N ASP A 25 -10.75 4.22 -12.87
CA ASP A 25 -9.84 4.29 -11.70
C ASP A 25 -10.58 4.42 -10.35
N PHE A 26 -11.91 4.24 -10.39
CA PHE A 26 -12.70 3.78 -9.25
C PHE A 26 -12.76 2.25 -9.22
N GLU A 27 -11.66 1.58 -9.63
CA GLU A 27 -11.41 0.21 -9.21
C GLU A 27 -11.34 0.25 -7.69
N ASN A 28 -12.48 -0.14 -7.11
CA ASN A 28 -12.77 -0.27 -5.70
C ASN A 28 -11.47 -0.56 -4.95
N LYS A 29 -10.89 0.44 -4.28
CA LYS A 29 -9.63 0.30 -3.53
C LYS A 29 -9.93 -0.49 -2.26
N VAL A 30 -10.37 -1.73 -2.45
CA VAL A 30 -10.66 -2.71 -1.42
C VAL A 30 -9.33 -2.98 -0.74
N ASN A 31 -9.33 -2.92 0.59
CA ASN A 31 -8.13 -3.24 1.36
C ASN A 31 -7.70 -4.67 1.00
N PRO A 32 -6.47 -4.89 0.46
CA PRO A 32 -6.02 -6.23 0.09
C PRO A 32 -5.99 -7.20 1.28
N GLU A 33 -5.97 -6.69 2.52
CA GLU A 33 -6.03 -7.48 3.76
C GLU A 33 -7.35 -8.27 3.90
N VAL A 34 -8.42 -7.90 3.19
CA VAL A 34 -9.73 -8.60 3.26
C VAL A 34 -9.62 -10.07 2.87
N TRP A 35 -8.65 -10.41 2.02
CA TRP A 35 -8.46 -11.76 1.48
C TRP A 35 -7.18 -12.43 1.98
N MET A 36 -6.48 -11.83 2.94
CA MET A 36 -5.18 -12.31 3.44
C MET A 36 -5.32 -13.10 4.74
N ASN A 37 -4.46 -14.10 4.93
CA ASN A 37 -4.26 -14.75 6.23
C ASN A 37 -3.53 -13.81 7.21
N ALA A 38 -3.61 -14.07 8.52
CA ALA A 38 -2.94 -13.29 9.56
C ALA A 38 -1.44 -13.13 9.32
N SER A 39 -0.74 -14.22 8.96
CA SER A 39 0.70 -14.18 8.67
C SER A 39 1.03 -13.32 7.45
N GLU A 40 0.18 -13.35 6.42
CA GLU A 40 0.30 -12.51 5.23
C GLU A 40 0.05 -11.04 5.56
N ILE A 41 -0.93 -10.72 6.41
CA ILE A 41 -1.18 -9.34 6.88
C ILE A 41 0.04 -8.81 7.65
N ILE A 42 0.63 -9.62 8.53
CA ILE A 42 1.83 -9.26 9.30
C ILE A 42 3.01 -8.95 8.37
N MET A 43 3.27 -9.84 7.40
CA MET A 43 4.35 -9.69 6.42
C MET A 43 4.10 -8.52 5.45
N TYR A 44 2.86 -8.35 4.98
CA TYR A 44 2.44 -7.23 4.14
C TYR A 44 2.73 -5.89 4.82
N ASN A 45 2.51 -5.84 6.13
CA ASN A 45 2.83 -4.69 6.95
C ASN A 45 4.33 -4.56 7.27
N GLY A 46 5.21 -5.41 6.74
CA GLY A 46 6.66 -5.31 6.91
C GLY A 46 7.16 -5.77 8.28
N TYR A 47 6.36 -6.55 9.01
CA TYR A 47 6.81 -7.23 10.21
C TYR A 47 7.24 -8.67 9.88
N PRO A 48 8.24 -9.22 10.57
CA PRO A 48 8.50 -10.66 10.53
C PRO A 48 7.32 -11.42 11.15
N SER A 49 6.93 -12.56 10.56
CA SER A 49 5.86 -13.42 11.06
C SER A 49 6.38 -14.83 11.30
N GLU A 50 6.00 -15.42 12.44
CA GLU A 50 6.20 -16.82 12.79
C GLU A 50 4.83 -17.43 13.12
N GLU A 51 4.58 -18.67 12.69
CA GLU A 51 3.32 -19.39 12.94
C GLU A 51 3.61 -20.75 13.60
N TYR A 52 2.84 -21.08 14.63
CA TYR A 52 3.00 -22.30 15.42
C TYR A 52 1.67 -22.98 15.69
N ASP A 53 1.64 -24.30 15.55
CA ASP A 53 0.52 -25.13 15.98
C ASP A 53 0.78 -25.66 17.38
N VAL A 54 -0.11 -25.32 18.32
CA VAL A 54 -0.04 -25.78 19.71
C VAL A 54 -1.21 -26.68 20.01
N THR A 55 -0.93 -27.91 20.42
CA THR A 55 -1.94 -28.85 20.88
C THR A 55 -2.23 -28.64 22.36
N THR A 56 -3.49 -28.36 22.70
CA THR A 56 -3.95 -28.24 24.08
C THR A 56 -4.14 -29.62 24.72
N ALA A 57 -4.22 -29.67 26.05
CA ALA A 57 -4.38 -30.93 26.79
C ALA A 57 -5.67 -31.69 26.44
N ASP A 58 -6.71 -30.98 26.02
CA ASP A 58 -8.00 -31.50 25.55
C ASP A 58 -8.02 -31.82 24.05
N GLY A 59 -6.89 -31.68 23.35
CA GLY A 59 -6.69 -32.17 21.98
C GLY A 59 -7.02 -31.20 20.85
N TYR A 60 -7.29 -29.92 21.15
CA TYR A 60 -7.44 -28.90 20.10
C TYR A 60 -6.08 -28.42 19.58
N ILE A 61 -6.00 -28.14 18.28
CA ILE A 61 -4.82 -27.54 17.65
C ILE A 61 -5.10 -26.05 17.46
N LEU A 62 -4.28 -25.20 18.07
CA LEU A 62 -4.38 -23.74 17.98
C LEU A 62 -3.25 -23.21 17.10
N ALA A 63 -3.60 -22.49 16.04
CA ALA A 63 -2.65 -21.74 15.23
C ALA A 63 -2.32 -20.39 15.90
N ILE A 64 -1.06 -20.19 16.26
CA ILE A 64 -0.55 -18.99 16.94
C ILE A 64 0.34 -18.22 15.99
N ASN A 65 0.07 -16.92 15.81
CA ASN A 65 0.91 -15.99 15.05
C ASN A 65 1.77 -15.16 16.00
N ARG A 66 3.08 -15.07 15.74
CA ARG A 66 4.04 -14.33 16.55
C ARG A 66 4.83 -13.34 15.70
N ILE A 67 4.99 -12.12 16.19
CA ILE A 67 5.88 -11.10 15.63
C ILE A 67 7.15 -11.04 16.49
N PRO A 68 8.27 -11.64 16.07
CA PRO A 68 9.46 -11.78 16.91
C PRO A 68 10.14 -10.45 17.24
N HIS A 69 10.10 -9.48 16.33
CA HIS A 69 10.68 -8.16 16.51
C HIS A 69 9.95 -7.12 15.65
N GLY A 70 10.15 -5.84 15.97
CA GLY A 70 9.59 -4.73 15.20
C GLY A 70 10.18 -4.63 13.79
N ARG A 71 9.58 -3.79 12.94
CA ARG A 71 10.06 -3.57 11.56
C ARG A 71 11.51 -3.08 11.60
N ALA A 72 12.37 -3.68 10.78
CA ALA A 72 13.68 -3.11 10.52
C ALA A 72 13.48 -1.72 9.90
N GLN A 73 14.03 -0.68 10.52
CA GLN A 73 14.07 0.64 9.90
C GLN A 73 14.93 0.53 8.65
N THR A 74 14.30 0.52 7.47
CA THR A 74 15.01 0.75 6.21
C THR A 74 15.45 2.21 6.20
N GLY A 75 16.57 2.50 6.86
CA GLY A 75 17.41 3.66 6.62
C GLY A 75 16.69 5.01 6.46
N GLN A 76 15.88 5.41 7.43
CA GLN A 76 15.89 6.81 7.81
C GLN A 76 16.55 6.87 9.18
N THR A 77 17.88 6.94 9.14
CA THR A 77 18.65 7.59 10.19
C THR A 77 18.17 9.03 10.24
N ALA A 78 17.03 9.24 10.90
CA ALA A 78 16.70 10.53 11.45
C ALA A 78 17.79 10.76 12.49
N SER A 79 18.84 11.48 12.07
CA SER A 79 19.68 12.26 12.95
C SER A 79 18.79 13.31 13.62
N MET A 80 17.85 12.88 14.45
CA MET A 80 17.27 13.73 15.49
C MET A 80 18.28 13.68 16.63
N LYS A 81 19.34 14.46 16.44
CA LYS A 81 20.20 14.92 17.53
C LYS A 81 19.28 15.69 18.47
N TRP A 82 18.89 15.09 19.58
CA TRP A 82 18.18 15.79 20.65
C TRP A 82 18.97 17.05 21.02
N PRO A 83 18.37 18.25 21.01
CA PRO A 83 19.04 19.43 21.54
C PRO A 83 19.25 19.21 23.03
N ASN A 84 20.52 19.21 23.41
CA ASN A 84 21.03 19.05 24.76
C ASN A 84 20.37 20.07 25.70
N MET A 85 19.43 19.63 26.55
CA MET A 85 19.02 20.39 27.73
C MET A 85 19.98 20.04 28.87
N THR A 86 21.21 20.55 28.82
CA THR A 86 22.00 20.67 30.04
C THR A 86 21.43 21.82 30.86
N SER A 87 20.67 21.45 31.88
CA SER A 87 20.47 22.20 33.11
C SER A 87 21.77 22.88 33.54
N GLN A 88 21.84 24.21 33.44
CA GLN A 88 22.84 24.98 34.18
C GLN A 88 22.47 24.88 35.66
N GLY A 89 23.37 24.30 36.44
CA GLY A 89 23.47 24.52 37.88
C GLY A 89 24.37 25.72 38.17
#